data_AF-A0A832GW08-F1
#
_entry.id   AF-A0A832GW08-F1
#
_cell.length_a   1.000
_cell.length_b   1.000
_cell.length_c   1.000
_cell.angle_alpha   90.00
_cell.angle_beta   90.00
_cell.angle_gamma   90.00
#
_symmetry.space_group_name_H-M   'P 1'
#
loop_
_entity.id
_entity.type
_entity.pdbx_description
1 polymer ?
#
loop_
_entity_poly.entity_id
_entity_poly.type
_entity_poly.pdbx_seq_one_letter_code
_entity_poly.pdbx_strand_id
1 'polypeptide(L)'
;MSTKPTESKKPRKIKGKTVIDIEKCKGCEICTTSCKEGAISMSKDLNNKGYRYAVVVDDLCTGCTNCAVVCPDGVIKVYRETSKKKELVATISNVQSSINVKIDNPTMEDLSKMDYV
;
A
#
# COMPACT_ATOMS: atom_id res chain seq x y z
N MET A 1 -12.67 -29.56 -1.12
CA MET A 1 -12.39 -28.33 -1.89
C MET A 1 -10.98 -27.90 -1.53
N SER A 2 -10.04 -28.09 -2.45
CA SER A 2 -8.60 -28.09 -2.18
C SER A 2 -8.09 -26.73 -1.72
N THR A 3 -7.67 -26.62 -0.46
CA THR A 3 -6.93 -25.49 0.07
C THR A 3 -5.53 -25.53 -0.51
N LYS A 4 -5.20 -24.59 -1.41
CA LYS A 4 -3.83 -24.49 -1.94
C LYS A 4 -2.87 -24.06 -0.81
N PRO A 5 -1.64 -24.62 -0.77
CA PRO A 5 -0.65 -24.28 0.24
C PRO A 5 -0.31 -22.78 0.20
N THR A 6 -0.20 -22.17 1.38
CA THR A 6 0.33 -20.81 1.56
C THR A 6 1.83 -20.83 1.26
N GLU A 7 2.19 -20.76 -0.02
CA GLU A 7 3.58 -20.53 -0.45
C GLU A 7 4.04 -19.15 0.05
N SER A 8 4.98 -19.17 0.98
CA SER A 8 5.68 -18.01 1.51
C SER A 8 6.40 -17.25 0.40
N LYS A 9 5.72 -16.28 -0.24
CA LYS A 9 6.31 -15.42 -1.27
C LYS A 9 7.46 -14.61 -0.68
N LYS A 10 8.67 -14.84 -1.22
CA LYS A 10 9.87 -14.04 -0.95
C LYS A 10 9.55 -12.55 -1.14
N PRO A 11 9.74 -11.68 -0.13
CA PRO A 11 9.36 -10.27 -0.24
C PRO A 11 10.20 -9.57 -1.31
N ARG A 12 9.54 -8.89 -2.24
CA ARG A 12 10.21 -8.06 -3.26
C ARG A 12 10.82 -6.82 -2.59
N LYS A 13 12.02 -6.43 -3.02
CA LYS A 13 12.78 -5.30 -2.45
C LYS A 13 12.13 -3.92 -2.64
N ILE A 14 11.08 -3.80 -3.47
CA ILE A 14 10.47 -2.53 -3.88
C ILE A 14 9.12 -2.40 -3.19
N LYS A 15 8.91 -1.29 -2.48
CA LYS A 15 7.63 -0.94 -1.86
C LYS A 15 6.85 0.05 -2.72
N GLY A 16 5.54 0.00 -2.61
CA GLY A 16 4.64 0.98 -3.18
C GLY A 16 3.45 1.23 -2.27
N LYS A 17 2.66 2.24 -2.62
CA LYS A 17 1.45 2.62 -1.92
C LYS A 17 0.33 2.77 -2.92
N THR A 18 -0.90 2.46 -2.51
CA THR A 18 -2.06 2.59 -3.39
C THR A 18 -3.18 3.30 -2.65
N VAL A 19 -3.75 4.32 -3.28
CA VAL A 19 -4.84 5.12 -2.74
C VAL A 19 -6.07 4.91 -3.60
N ILE A 20 -7.18 4.53 -2.97
CA ILE A 20 -8.44 4.23 -3.65
C ILE A 20 -9.46 5.30 -3.25
N ASP A 21 -10.11 5.92 -4.23
CA ASP A 21 -11.25 6.81 -3.97
C ASP A 21 -12.46 5.94 -3.57
N ILE A 22 -12.69 5.85 -2.26
CA ILE A 22 -13.71 5.00 -1.63
C ILE A 22 -15.10 5.30 -2.17
N GLU A 23 -15.42 6.57 -2.39
CA GLU A 23 -16.76 7.03 -2.80
C GLU A 23 -17.05 6.81 -4.29
N LYS A 24 -16.01 6.57 -5.08
CA LYS A 24 -16.13 6.21 -6.50
C LYS A 24 -15.93 4.73 -6.76
N CYS A 25 -15.33 3.99 -5.84
CA CYS A 25 -15.17 2.55 -5.95
C CYS A 25 -16.52 1.83 -5.89
N LYS A 26 -16.83 1.04 -6.93
CA LYS A 26 -18.07 0.26 -7.06
C LYS A 26 -17.93 -1.20 -6.64
N GLY A 27 -16.74 -1.61 -6.19
CA GLY A 27 -16.51 -2.97 -5.70
C GLY A 27 -16.56 -4.07 -6.76
N CYS A 28 -16.08 -3.82 -7.97
CA CYS A 28 -16.08 -4.82 -9.06
C CYS A 28 -15.09 -5.99 -8.86
N GLU A 29 -14.25 -5.93 -7.83
CA GLU A 29 -13.27 -6.96 -7.43
C GLU A 29 -12.19 -7.33 -8.48
N ILE A 30 -12.17 -6.70 -9.66
CA ILE A 30 -11.16 -6.99 -10.70
C ILE A 30 -9.75 -6.71 -10.18
N CYS A 31 -9.57 -5.64 -9.40
CA CYS A 31 -8.28 -5.27 -8.82
C CYS A 31 -7.72 -6.32 -7.84
N THR A 32 -8.56 -7.06 -7.10
CA THR A 32 -8.11 -8.10 -6.16
C THR A 32 -7.47 -9.26 -6.91
N THR A 33 -8.12 -9.72 -8.00
CA THR A 33 -7.61 -10.82 -8.84
C THR A 33 -6.34 -10.44 -9.60
N SER A 34 -6.21 -9.17 -10.00
CA SER A 34 -5.02 -8.66 -10.71
C SER A 34 -3.79 -8.50 -9.81
N CYS A 35 -3.99 -8.41 -8.49
CA CYS A 35 -2.93 -8.12 -7.54
C CYS A 35 -2.11 -9.39 -7.26
N LYS A 36 -0.95 -9.51 -7.93
CA LYS A 36 -0.02 -10.63 -7.75
C LYS A 36 0.54 -10.73 -6.32
N GLU A 37 0.52 -9.65 -5.55
CA GLU A 37 0.98 -9.62 -4.16
C GLU A 37 -0.10 -10.03 -3.16
N GLY A 38 -1.37 -10.04 -3.56
CA GLY A 38 -2.49 -10.19 -2.62
C GLY A 38 -2.64 -8.98 -1.68
N ALA A 39 -2.16 -7.80 -2.09
CA ALA A 39 -2.23 -6.57 -1.29
C ALA A 39 -3.62 -5.93 -1.27
N ILE A 40 -4.55 -6.34 -2.14
CA ILE A 40 -5.88 -5.73 -2.27
C ILE A 40 -6.96 -6.73 -1.85
N SER A 41 -7.87 -6.28 -1.00
CA SER A 41 -9.06 -7.03 -0.57
C SER A 41 -10.29 -6.12 -0.57
N MET A 42 -11.47 -6.68 -0.32
CA MET A 42 -12.70 -5.91 -0.22
C MET A 42 -12.98 -5.52 1.24
N SER A 43 -13.46 -4.30 1.45
CA SER A 43 -13.90 -3.80 2.74
C SER A 43 -15.05 -4.65 3.29
N LYS A 44 -15.14 -4.73 4.62
CA LYS A 44 -16.35 -5.22 5.29
C LYS A 44 -17.44 -4.15 5.33
N ASP A 45 -17.02 -2.89 5.31
CA ASP A 45 -17.89 -1.70 5.37
C ASP A 45 -18.39 -1.29 3.98
N LEU A 46 -19.41 -0.44 3.98
CA LEU A 46 -20.00 0.15 2.78
C LEU A 46 -19.63 1.64 2.69
N ASN A 47 -19.42 2.14 1.47
CA ASN A 47 -19.37 3.58 1.20
C ASN A 47 -20.79 4.19 1.19
N ASN A 48 -20.90 5.52 0.99
CA ASN A 48 -22.21 6.21 1.01
C ASN A 48 -23.18 5.75 -0.10
N LYS A 49 -22.69 5.02 -1.11
CA LYS A 49 -23.50 4.47 -2.20
C LYS A 49 -23.85 3.00 -1.99
N GLY A 50 -23.49 2.41 -0.86
CA GLY A 50 -23.79 1.02 -0.52
C GLY A 50 -22.86 -0.01 -1.17
N TYR A 51 -21.70 0.39 -1.70
CA TYR A 51 -20.72 -0.54 -2.27
C TYR A 51 -19.68 -0.95 -1.22
N ARG A 52 -19.31 -2.24 -1.23
CA ARG A 52 -18.05 -2.70 -0.62
C ARG A 52 -16.90 -2.22 -1.50
N TYR A 53 -16.04 -1.38 -0.98
CA TYR A 53 -14.94 -0.79 -1.72
C TYR A 53 -13.66 -1.60 -1.53
N ALA A 54 -12.69 -1.43 -2.44
CA ALA A 54 -11.41 -2.09 -2.30
C ALA A 54 -10.55 -1.39 -1.23
N VAL A 55 -9.82 -2.17 -0.45
CA VAL A 55 -8.85 -1.73 0.56
C VAL A 55 -7.48 -2.34 0.28
N VAL A 56 -6.42 -1.70 0.77
CA VAL A 56 -5.03 -2.08 0.46
C VAL A 56 -4.23 -2.30 1.73
N VAL A 57 -3.42 -3.36 1.73
CA VAL A 57 -2.37 -3.62 2.72
C VAL A 57 -1.06 -3.10 2.15
N ASP A 58 -0.67 -1.89 2.55
CA ASP A 58 0.49 -1.17 1.99
C ASP A 58 1.80 -1.96 2.12
N ASP A 59 1.97 -2.76 3.19
CA ASP A 59 3.18 -3.58 3.40
C ASP A 59 3.41 -4.66 2.34
N LEU A 60 2.36 -5.05 1.62
CA LEU A 60 2.44 -6.02 0.52
C LEU A 60 2.51 -5.35 -0.85
N CYS A 61 2.24 -4.04 -0.95
CA CYS A 61 2.17 -3.35 -2.23
C CYS A 61 3.58 -3.06 -2.78
N THR A 62 3.78 -3.35 -4.07
CA THR A 62 5.03 -3.08 -4.80
C THR A 62 4.91 -1.92 -5.80
N GLY A 63 3.73 -1.28 -5.86
CA GLY A 63 3.45 -0.19 -6.79
C GLY A 63 3.37 -0.62 -8.26
N CYS A 64 3.07 -1.89 -8.56
CA CYS A 64 3.11 -2.49 -9.91
C CYS A 64 2.05 -2.02 -10.93
N THR A 65 1.16 -1.09 -10.54
CA THR A 65 0.09 -0.49 -11.36
C THR A 65 -0.98 -1.40 -11.98
N ASN A 66 -0.86 -2.74 -11.90
CA ASN A 66 -1.87 -3.66 -12.44
C ASN A 66 -3.30 -3.33 -11.98
N CYS A 67 -3.48 -3.04 -10.70
CA CYS A 67 -4.78 -2.69 -10.13
C CYS A 67 -5.37 -1.40 -10.74
N ALA A 68 -4.53 -0.39 -11.00
CA ALA A 68 -4.96 0.86 -11.61
C ALA A 68 -5.35 0.67 -13.08
N VAL A 69 -4.56 -0.10 -13.83
CA VAL A 69 -4.81 -0.37 -15.26
C VAL A 69 -6.11 -1.14 -15.48
N VAL A 70 -6.42 -2.11 -14.61
CA VAL A 70 -7.66 -2.91 -14.74
C VAL A 70 -8.88 -2.23 -14.13
N CYS A 71 -8.73 -1.08 -13.47
CA CYS A 71 -9.85 -0.40 -12.83
C CYS A 71 -10.72 0.29 -13.89
N PRO A 72 -11.98 -0.14 -14.11
CA PRO A 72 -12.83 0.44 -15.14
C PRO A 72 -13.24 1.90 -14.83
N ASP A 73 -13.28 2.26 -13.55
CA ASP A 73 -13.65 3.60 -13.10
C ASP A 73 -12.44 4.53 -12.89
N GLY A 74 -11.19 4.03 -13.03
CA GLY A 74 -9.98 4.83 -12.86
C GLY A 74 -9.79 5.41 -11.45
N VAL A 75 -10.31 4.75 -10.40
CA VAL A 75 -10.36 5.30 -9.03
C VAL A 75 -9.13 4.97 -8.17
N ILE A 76 -8.12 4.32 -8.74
CA ILE A 76 -6.95 3.80 -8.04
C ILE A 76 -5.72 4.59 -8.45
N LYS A 77 -5.09 5.26 -7.48
CA LYS A 77 -3.81 5.97 -7.62
C LYS A 77 -2.68 5.11 -7.06
N VAL A 78 -1.60 4.97 -7.81
CA VAL A 78 -0.46 4.13 -7.41
C VAL A 78 0.79 4.99 -7.29
N TYR A 79 1.51 4.76 -6.20
CA TYR A 79 2.76 5.41 -5.89
C TYR A 79 3.83 4.34 -5.71
N ARG A 80 5.02 4.58 -6.24
CA ARG A 80 6.17 3.69 -6.05
C ARG A 80 7.25 4.39 -5.27
N GLU A 81 7.82 3.70 -4.28
CA GLU A 81 9.03 4.19 -3.64
C GLU A 81 10.16 4.15 -4.66
N THR A 82 10.61 5.32 -5.10
CA THR A 82 11.94 5.44 -5.68
C THR A 82 12.94 5.32 -4.54
N SER A 83 13.96 4.50 -4.72
CA SER A 83 15.07 4.36 -3.77
C SER A 83 15.86 5.67 -3.67
N LYS A 84 15.33 6.65 -2.93
CA LYS A 84 16.15 7.70 -2.33
C LYS A 84 16.97 7.01 -1.24
N LYS A 85 18.28 7.21 -1.28
CA LYS A 85 19.22 6.67 -0.28
C LYS A 85 18.68 7.04 1.10
N LYS A 86 18.26 6.06 1.92
CA LYS A 86 17.83 6.33 3.29
C LYS A 86 19.00 6.99 4.00
N GLU A 87 18.85 8.27 4.32
CA GLU A 87 19.87 9.01 5.04
C GLU A 87 19.88 8.51 6.49
N LEU A 88 21.08 8.27 7.03
CA LEU A 88 21.25 7.84 8.40
C LEU A 88 20.86 9.00 9.31
N VAL A 89 19.64 8.98 9.83
CA VAL A 89 19.07 10.12 10.58
C VAL A 89 19.64 10.27 11.99
N ALA A 90 20.04 9.17 12.62
CA ALA A 90 20.74 9.19 13.91
C ALA A 90 21.49 7.88 14.16
N THR A 91 22.61 7.96 14.88
CA THR A 91 23.24 6.81 15.55
C THR A 91 23.24 7.09 17.04
N ILE A 92 22.72 6.17 17.84
CA ILE A 92 22.71 6.29 19.30
C ILE A 92 23.68 5.23 19.85
N SER A 93 24.72 5.68 20.53
CA SER A 93 25.73 4.81 21.15
C SER A 93 26.04 5.29 22.58
N ASN A 94 26.45 4.37 23.45
CA ASN A 94 26.82 4.64 24.85
C ASN A 94 25.71 5.32 25.68
N VAL A 95 24.46 4.85 25.57
CA VAL A 95 23.34 5.36 26.37
C VAL A 95 23.49 4.94 27.83
N GLN A 96 23.58 5.91 28.75
CA GLN A 96 23.76 5.67 30.19
C GLN A 96 22.51 5.99 31.04
N SER A 97 21.42 6.46 30.41
CA SER A 97 20.16 6.85 31.07
C SER A 97 18.97 6.81 30.10
N SER A 98 17.77 7.15 30.59
CA SER A 98 16.51 7.09 29.83
C SER A 98 16.51 8.03 28.61
N ILE A 99 16.14 7.50 27.44
CA ILE A 99 15.92 8.29 26.21
C ILE A 99 14.46 8.16 25.77
N ASN A 100 13.86 9.27 25.36
CA ASN A 100 12.55 9.30 24.69
C ASN A 100 12.74 9.75 23.24
N VAL A 101 12.47 8.88 22.27
CA VAL A 101 12.52 9.21 20.84
C VAL A 101 11.11 9.35 20.30
N LYS A 102 10.82 10.47 19.65
CA LYS A 102 9.61 10.66 18.83
C LYS A 102 10.04 10.70 17.37
N ILE A 103 9.51 9.78 16.57
CA ILE A 103 9.66 9.79 15.12
C ILE A 103 8.29 10.14 14.58
N ASP A 104 8.17 11.32 13.99
CA ASP A 104 6.96 11.70 13.30
C ASP A 104 6.89 10.93 11.97
N ASN A 105 5.79 10.21 11.77
CA ASN A 105 5.57 9.44 10.55
C ASN A 105 5.24 10.39 9.37
N PRO A 106 5.56 9.98 8.12
CA PRO A 106 5.37 10.81 6.95
C PRO A 106 3.91 11.26 6.78
N THR A 107 3.68 12.58 6.69
CA THR A 107 2.38 13.21 6.40
C THR A 107 2.04 13.06 4.91
N MET A 108 0.83 13.46 4.49
CA MET A 108 0.41 13.48 3.07
C MET A 108 1.39 14.21 2.12
N GLU A 109 2.28 15.05 2.65
CA GLU A 109 3.37 15.69 1.90
C GLU A 109 4.41 14.69 1.37
N ASP A 110 4.55 13.49 1.95
CA ASP A 110 5.53 12.50 1.49
C ASP A 110 5.07 11.68 0.28
N LEU A 111 3.75 11.68 -0.04
CA LEU A 111 3.26 11.19 -1.34
C LEU A 111 3.79 12.03 -2.50
N SER A 112 4.16 13.31 -2.25
CA SER A 112 4.81 14.16 -3.27
C SER A 112 6.26 13.75 -3.55
N LYS A 113 6.87 12.96 -2.67
CA LYS A 113 8.25 12.44 -2.82
C LYS A 113 8.29 11.05 -3.43
N MET A 114 7.14 10.39 -3.58
CA MET A 114 6.98 9.12 -4.28
C MET A 114 6.58 9.40 -5.73
N ASP A 115 7.06 8.57 -6.66
CA ASP A 115 6.67 8.72 -8.05
C ASP A 115 5.23 8.24 -8.20
N TYR A 116 4.37 9.13 -8.71
CA TYR A 116 3.07 8.75 -9.24
C TYR A 116 3.29 8.03 -10.57
N VAL A 117 2.80 6.79 -10.66
CA VAL A 117 2.99 5.90 -11.81
C VAL A 117 1.65 5.58 -12.43
#